data_AF-F0Y8X4-F1
#
_entry.id   AF-F0Y8X4-F1
#
_cell.length_a   1.000
_cell.length_b   1.000
_cell.length_c   1.000
_cell.angle_alpha   90.00
_cell.angle_beta   90.00
_cell.angle_gamma   90.00
#
_symmetry.space_group_name_H-M   'P 1'
#
loop_
_entity.id
_entity.type
_entity.pdbx_description
1 polymer ?
#
loop_
_entity_poly.entity_id
_entity_poly.type
_entity_poly.pdbx_seq_one_letter_code
_entity_poly.pdbx_strand_id
1 'polypeptide(L)'
;RLRALLSSPMSRENGFDWPLHPLQCLTWALFPTILFDFYFVLLPVVPEPWRWAACGVYSCVAGVTFASAWITAAVDPRDPHVRREPAGGRSGRELGGDFEGRPPRGSRLAACCEPLSTCLCYLCQAHVFASSKHCRFCDKCVLRFDHHCKWLNTCVGSKNY
;
A
#
# COMPACT_ATOMS: atom_id res chain seq x y z
N ARG A 1 2.52 21.73 19.03
CA ARG A 1 1.20 21.19 18.59
C ARG A 1 0.97 21.43 17.08
N LEU A 2 1.97 21.15 16.23
CA LEU A 2 1.96 21.49 14.79
C LEU A 2 2.14 20.27 13.86
N ARG A 3 2.12 19.05 14.41
CA ARG A 3 2.25 17.79 13.64
C ARG A 3 0.93 17.30 13.02
N ALA A 4 -0.19 17.95 13.31
CA ALA A 4 -1.53 17.42 13.06
C ALA A 4 -2.25 17.98 11.81
N LEU A 5 -1.59 18.81 10.98
CA LEU A 5 -2.27 19.53 9.90
C LEU A 5 -2.07 18.95 8.49
N LEU A 6 -1.23 17.91 8.30
CA LEU A 6 -0.89 17.37 6.97
C LEU A 6 -1.20 15.88 6.77
N SER A 7 -1.65 15.20 7.82
CA SER A 7 -2.28 13.88 7.71
C SER A 7 -3.71 14.07 8.19
N SER A 8 -4.70 13.82 7.33
CA SER A 8 -6.07 13.66 7.80
C SER A 8 -6.06 12.66 8.97
N PRO A 9 -6.83 12.90 10.04
CA PRO A 9 -6.86 12.03 11.22
C PRO A 9 -7.32 10.59 10.94
N MET A 10 -7.67 10.27 9.68
CA MET A 10 -8.18 8.98 9.22
C MET A 10 -7.25 8.28 8.21
N SER A 11 -6.08 8.84 7.92
CA SER A 11 -5.17 8.28 6.91
C SER A 11 -4.49 7.01 7.44
N ARG A 12 -4.80 5.86 6.86
CA ARG A 12 -4.25 4.56 7.28
C ARG A 12 -2.76 4.48 6.93
N GLU A 13 -1.91 4.18 7.88
CA GLU A 13 -0.48 3.95 7.67
C GLU A 13 -0.22 2.56 7.10
N ASN A 14 -0.82 1.50 7.64
CA ASN A 14 -0.58 0.14 7.18
C ASN A 14 -1.83 -0.77 7.30
N GLY A 15 -1.67 -2.05 7.01
CA GLY A 15 -2.72 -3.06 6.98
C GLY A 15 -3.31 -3.44 8.34
N PHE A 16 -2.65 -3.07 9.44
CA PHE A 16 -3.09 -3.41 10.80
C PHE A 16 -3.87 -2.27 11.47
N ASP A 17 -4.02 -1.13 10.80
CA ASP A 17 -4.82 -0.02 11.34
C ASP A 17 -6.31 -0.37 11.37
N TRP A 18 -7.02 0.17 12.35
CA TRP A 18 -8.47 -0.01 12.50
C TRP A 18 -9.27 0.88 11.52
N PRO A 19 -10.43 0.44 10.98
CA PRO A 19 -11.08 -0.87 11.15
C PRO A 19 -10.52 -1.94 10.22
N LEU A 20 -10.34 -3.16 10.75
CA LEU A 20 -9.92 -4.30 9.93
C LEU A 20 -11.01 -4.68 8.93
N HIS A 21 -10.61 -5.03 7.71
CA HIS A 21 -11.55 -5.47 6.69
C HIS A 21 -11.99 -6.92 6.99
N PRO A 22 -13.27 -7.31 6.83
CA PRO A 22 -13.73 -8.68 7.11
C PRO A 22 -12.93 -9.77 6.38
N LEU A 23 -12.49 -9.50 5.14
CA LEU A 23 -11.62 -10.41 4.39
C LEU A 23 -10.23 -10.62 5.03
N GLN A 24 -9.66 -9.61 5.68
CA GLN A 24 -8.41 -9.77 6.42
C GLN A 24 -8.61 -10.66 7.65
N CYS A 25 -9.68 -10.42 8.41
CA CYS A 25 -10.05 -11.29 9.54
C CYS A 25 -10.29 -12.73 9.07
N LEU A 26 -10.91 -12.91 7.91
CA LEU A 26 -11.10 -14.22 7.30
C LEU A 26 -9.76 -14.89 6.97
N THR A 27 -8.77 -14.17 6.41
CA THR A 27 -7.41 -14.71 6.21
C THR A 27 -6.80 -15.19 7.52
N TRP A 28 -6.96 -14.42 8.60
CA TRP A 28 -6.43 -14.77 9.91
C TRP A 28 -7.09 -15.99 10.54
N ALA A 29 -8.33 -16.31 10.15
CA ALA A 29 -8.99 -17.55 10.53
C ALA A 29 -8.55 -18.71 9.63
N LEU A 30 -8.56 -18.53 8.31
CA LEU A 30 -8.29 -19.58 7.33
C LEU A 30 -6.85 -20.09 7.40
N PHE A 31 -5.86 -19.20 7.57
CA PHE A 31 -4.46 -19.61 7.53
C PHE A 31 -4.10 -20.58 8.69
N PRO A 32 -4.44 -20.29 9.97
CA PRO A 32 -4.28 -21.26 11.06
C PRO A 32 -5.08 -22.55 10.86
N THR A 33 -6.30 -22.49 10.31
CA THR A 33 -7.08 -23.69 10.01
C THR A 33 -6.38 -24.58 8.99
N ILE A 34 -5.86 -24.00 7.90
CA ILE A 34 -5.11 -24.73 6.88
C ILE A 34 -3.84 -25.38 7.46
N LEU A 35 -3.13 -24.68 8.36
CA LEU A 35 -1.99 -25.26 9.07
C LEU A 35 -2.41 -26.44 9.95
N PHE A 36 -3.49 -26.28 10.72
CA PHE A 36 -4.03 -27.34 11.57
C PHE A 36 -4.39 -28.59 10.74
N ASP A 37 -5.14 -28.41 9.66
CA ASP A 37 -5.53 -29.49 8.76
C ASP A 37 -4.31 -30.21 8.19
N PHE A 38 -3.26 -29.49 7.80
CA PHE A 38 -2.04 -30.11 7.32
C PHE A 38 -1.34 -30.94 8.41
N TYR A 39 -1.05 -30.38 9.59
CA TYR A 39 -0.25 -31.07 10.60
C TYR A 39 -1.00 -32.18 11.34
N PHE A 40 -2.31 -32.03 11.55
CA PHE A 40 -3.10 -32.96 12.36
C PHE A 40 -3.95 -33.93 11.55
N VAL A 41 -4.28 -33.61 10.30
CA VAL A 41 -5.10 -34.48 9.45
C VAL A 41 -4.26 -35.09 8.32
N LEU A 42 -3.54 -34.27 7.55
CA LEU A 42 -2.84 -34.75 6.36
C LEU A 42 -1.51 -35.43 6.67
N LEU A 43 -0.65 -34.80 7.49
CA LEU A 43 0.69 -35.29 7.79
C LEU A 43 0.72 -36.70 8.43
N PRO A 44 -0.22 -37.08 9.33
CA PRO A 44 -0.32 -38.44 9.83
C PRO A 44 -0.55 -39.51 8.74
N VAL A 45 -1.24 -39.13 7.65
CA VAL A 45 -1.59 -40.02 6.53
C VAL A 45 -0.41 -40.20 5.55
N VAL A 46 0.56 -39.27 5.54
CA VAL A 46 1.71 -39.34 4.63
C VAL A 46 2.65 -40.49 5.00
N PRO A 47 3.03 -41.39 4.07
CA PRO A 47 4.00 -42.46 4.34
C PRO A 47 5.34 -41.95 4.87
N GLU A 48 5.99 -42.73 5.75
CA GLU A 48 7.25 -42.38 6.43
C GLU A 48 8.34 -41.76 5.52
N PRO A 49 8.65 -42.29 4.32
CA PRO A 49 9.71 -41.71 3.48
C PRO A 49 9.44 -40.26 3.02
N TRP A 50 8.16 -39.87 2.91
CA TRP A 50 7.76 -38.56 2.41
C TRP A 50 7.31 -37.61 3.52
N ARG A 51 7.03 -38.13 4.71
CA ARG A 51 6.44 -37.36 5.82
C ARG A 51 7.31 -36.17 6.22
N TRP A 52 8.59 -36.38 6.45
CA TRP A 52 9.50 -35.33 6.89
C TRP A 52 9.80 -34.33 5.77
N ALA A 53 9.91 -34.80 4.54
CA ALA A 53 10.05 -33.92 3.37
C ALA A 53 8.81 -33.03 3.19
N ALA A 54 7.61 -33.62 3.26
CA ALA A 54 6.34 -32.88 3.19
C ALA A 54 6.22 -31.87 4.32
N CYS A 55 6.56 -32.27 5.56
CA CYS A 55 6.57 -31.38 6.71
C CYS A 55 7.50 -30.18 6.49
N GLY A 56 8.75 -30.42 6.07
CA GLY A 56 9.73 -29.37 5.82
C GLY A 56 9.29 -28.41 4.71
N VAL A 57 8.91 -28.94 3.55
CA VAL A 57 8.47 -28.13 2.39
C VAL A 57 7.25 -27.29 2.75
N TYR A 58 6.23 -27.91 3.35
CA TYR A 58 5.01 -27.20 3.72
C TYR A 58 5.28 -26.11 4.77
N SER A 59 6.07 -26.43 5.81
CA SER A 59 6.45 -25.45 6.84
C SER A 59 7.20 -24.25 6.25
N CYS A 60 8.13 -24.51 5.31
CA CYS A 60 8.87 -23.46 4.62
C CYS A 60 7.94 -22.57 3.77
N VAL A 61 7.06 -23.18 2.96
CA VAL A 61 6.11 -22.44 2.12
C VAL A 61 5.17 -21.61 2.99
N ALA A 62 4.57 -22.20 4.04
CA ALA A 62 3.71 -21.50 4.97
C ALA A 62 4.43 -20.34 5.67
N GLY A 63 5.66 -20.55 6.13
CA GLY A 63 6.47 -19.51 6.76
C GLY A 63 6.77 -18.36 5.81
N VAL A 64 7.15 -18.64 4.56
CA VAL A 64 7.39 -17.61 3.53
C VAL A 64 6.10 -16.87 3.19
N THR A 65 4.97 -17.56 3.04
CA THR A 65 3.67 -16.93 2.80
C THR A 65 3.26 -16.01 3.94
N PHE A 66 3.39 -16.46 5.20
CA PHE A 66 3.09 -15.65 6.37
C PHE A 66 4.00 -14.42 6.44
N ALA A 67 5.31 -14.60 6.29
CA ALA A 67 6.28 -13.51 6.33
C ALA A 67 6.01 -12.49 5.21
N SER A 68 5.75 -12.94 3.99
CA SER A 68 5.41 -12.08 2.86
C SER A 68 4.14 -11.28 3.15
N ALA A 69 3.04 -11.93 3.54
CA ALA A 69 1.79 -11.26 3.86
C ALA A 69 1.96 -10.25 5.00
N TRP A 70 2.72 -10.61 6.05
CA TRP A 70 3.01 -9.74 7.19
C TRP A 70 3.80 -8.50 6.77
N ILE A 71 4.89 -8.68 6.02
CA ILE A 71 5.73 -7.57 5.54
C ILE A 71 4.91 -6.65 4.64
N THR A 72 4.19 -7.20 3.65
CA THR A 72 3.37 -6.40 2.74
C THR A 72 2.29 -5.61 3.48
N ALA A 73 1.64 -6.21 4.48
CA ALA A 73 0.65 -5.54 5.32
C ALA A 73 1.28 -4.49 6.25
N ALA A 74 2.49 -4.70 6.76
CA ALA A 74 3.15 -3.81 7.71
C ALA A 74 3.77 -2.55 7.08
N VAL A 75 4.14 -2.59 5.80
CA VAL A 75 4.75 -1.45 5.10
C VAL A 75 3.73 -0.32 4.90
N ASP A 76 4.14 0.94 5.13
CA ASP A 76 3.38 2.11 4.68
C ASP A 76 3.67 2.43 3.20
N PRO A 77 2.74 2.11 2.27
CA PRO A 77 2.91 2.37 0.85
C PRO A 77 2.76 3.86 0.46
N ARG A 78 2.56 4.77 1.43
CA ARG A 78 2.39 6.20 1.16
C ARG A 78 3.51 6.73 0.28
N ASP A 79 3.12 7.55 -0.69
CA ASP A 79 4.06 8.32 -1.50
C ASP A 79 5.01 9.10 -0.55
N PRO A 80 6.32 8.87 -0.63
CA PRO A 80 7.28 9.55 0.24
C PRO A 80 7.29 11.08 0.03
N HIS A 81 6.89 11.58 -1.14
CA HIS A 81 6.84 13.01 -1.45
C HIS A 81 5.73 13.75 -0.70
N VAL A 82 4.68 13.05 -0.26
CA VAL A 82 3.62 13.61 0.61
C VAL A 82 4.16 14.04 1.98
N ARG A 83 5.32 13.51 2.40
CA ARG A 83 5.97 13.90 3.66
C ARG A 83 7.23 14.71 3.35
N ARG A 84 7.08 16.05 3.21
CA ARG A 84 8.06 17.13 3.52
C ARG A 84 7.74 18.39 2.69
N GLU A 85 6.70 19.13 3.06
CA GLU A 85 6.75 20.59 2.94
C GLU A 85 6.48 21.16 4.34
N PRO A 86 7.42 21.91 4.93
CA PRO A 86 7.11 22.68 6.12
C PRO A 86 6.00 23.67 5.77
N ALA A 87 4.87 23.58 6.48
CA ALA A 87 3.81 24.59 6.44
C ALA A 87 4.42 25.95 6.84
N GLY A 88 4.90 26.71 5.87
CA GLY A 88 5.73 27.90 6.10
C GLY A 88 6.82 28.16 5.05
N GLY A 89 7.05 27.26 4.10
CA GLY A 89 7.94 27.51 2.97
C GLY A 89 7.30 28.46 1.96
N ARG A 90 7.50 29.77 2.11
CA ARG A 90 7.48 30.67 0.94
C ARG A 90 8.57 30.18 -0.02
N SER A 91 8.17 29.50 -1.09
CA SER A 91 8.99 29.40 -2.30
C SER A 91 8.12 29.70 -3.51
N GLY A 92 7.68 30.96 -3.59
CA GLY A 92 7.47 31.61 -4.88
C GLY A 92 8.81 32.21 -5.30
N ARG A 93 9.48 31.57 -6.27
CA ARG A 93 10.62 31.98 -7.14
C ARG A 93 11.55 30.77 -7.33
N GLU A 94 11.83 30.20 -8.49
CA GLU A 94 11.60 30.55 -9.90
C GLU A 94 11.57 29.22 -10.68
N LEU A 95 10.48 28.92 -11.37
CA LEU A 95 10.50 28.27 -12.69
C LEU A 95 9.37 28.95 -13.44
N GLY A 96 9.75 30.01 -14.15
CA GLY A 96 8.84 30.84 -14.93
C GLY A 96 8.03 30.00 -15.91
N GLY A 97 6.73 30.28 -15.93
CA GLY A 97 5.77 29.63 -16.80
C GLY A 97 4.38 30.07 -16.39
N ASP A 98 3.99 31.27 -16.83
CA ASP A 98 2.63 31.76 -16.71
C ASP A 98 1.67 30.73 -17.32
N PHE A 99 0.90 30.05 -16.48
CA PHE A 99 -0.27 29.28 -16.92
C PHE A 99 -1.52 29.89 -16.29
N GLU A 100 -1.76 31.14 -16.66
CA GLU A 100 -3.09 31.70 -16.66
C GLU A 100 -3.85 31.07 -17.83
N GLY A 101 -4.52 29.95 -17.57
CA GLY A 101 -5.17 29.18 -18.63
C GLY A 101 -6.22 28.23 -18.10
N ARG A 102 -7.49 28.62 -18.24
CA ARG A 102 -8.63 27.71 -18.22
C ARG A 102 -8.30 26.47 -19.08
N PRO A 103 -8.57 25.24 -18.61
CA PRO A 103 -8.21 24.05 -19.38
C PRO A 103 -8.99 24.04 -20.70
N PRO A 104 -8.34 23.72 -21.84
CA PRO A 104 -9.05 23.58 -23.11
C PRO A 104 -10.02 22.41 -22.98
N ARG A 105 -11.28 22.65 -23.37
CA ARG A 105 -12.27 21.58 -23.49
C ARG A 105 -11.79 20.63 -24.58
N GLY A 106 -11.40 19.41 -24.20
CA GLY A 106 -11.24 18.29 -25.12
C GLY A 106 -9.87 17.63 -25.23
N SER A 107 -8.84 18.02 -24.46
CA SER A 107 -7.56 17.31 -24.50
C SER A 107 -7.52 16.15 -23.49
N ARG A 108 -7.49 14.93 -24.01
CA ARG A 108 -7.19 13.70 -23.25
C ARG A 108 -5.85 13.91 -22.54
N LEU A 109 -5.84 13.72 -21.21
CA LEU A 109 -4.67 13.83 -20.34
C LEU A 109 -3.49 13.01 -20.92
N ALA A 110 -2.51 13.69 -21.52
CA ALA A 110 -1.28 13.05 -21.99
C ALA A 110 -0.16 14.10 -22.11
N ALA A 111 0.29 14.66 -20.99
CA ALA A 111 1.55 15.42 -20.95
C ALA A 111 2.12 15.47 -19.52
N CYS A 112 2.48 14.30 -18.98
CA CYS A 112 3.38 14.20 -17.83
C CYS A 112 4.41 13.10 -18.15
N CYS A 113 5.31 13.38 -19.08
CA CYS A 113 6.37 12.45 -19.50
C CYS A 113 7.75 12.86 -18.97
N GLU A 114 7.82 13.40 -17.75
CA GLU A 114 9.09 13.53 -17.02
C GLU A 114 9.05 12.65 -15.76
N PRO A 115 10.00 11.71 -15.56
CA PRO A 115 10.04 10.80 -14.41
C PRO A 115 10.09 11.48 -13.04
N LEU A 116 10.45 12.77 -13.01
CA LEU A 116 10.54 13.62 -11.82
C LEU A 116 9.39 14.64 -11.73
N SER A 117 8.44 14.62 -12.68
CA SER A 117 7.29 15.54 -12.62
C SER A 117 6.42 15.24 -11.40
N THR A 118 6.14 16.27 -10.61
CA THR A 118 5.20 16.22 -9.49
C THR A 118 3.85 16.78 -9.95
N CYS A 119 2.76 16.27 -9.39
CA CYS A 119 1.42 16.78 -9.62
C CYS A 119 0.72 17.06 -8.28
N LEU A 120 -0.28 17.95 -8.28
CA LEU A 120 -1.03 18.29 -7.08
C LEU A 120 -2.16 17.27 -6.87
N CYS A 121 -2.18 16.60 -5.72
CA CYS A 121 -3.35 15.85 -5.28
C CYS A 121 -4.32 16.77 -4.55
N TYR A 122 -5.49 17.05 -5.13
CA TYR A 122 -6.51 17.91 -4.52
C TYR A 122 -7.17 17.32 -3.26
N LEU A 123 -7.11 16.00 -3.06
CA LEU A 123 -7.66 15.37 -1.85
C LEU A 123 -6.71 15.50 -0.66
N CYS A 124 -5.42 15.28 -0.89
CA CYS A 124 -4.39 15.44 0.15
C CYS A 124 -3.90 16.89 0.28
N GLN A 125 -4.22 17.77 -0.68
CA GLN A 125 -3.67 19.13 -0.79
C GLN A 125 -2.12 19.13 -0.73
N ALA A 126 -1.50 18.18 -1.43
CA ALA A 126 -0.07 17.95 -1.41
C ALA A 126 0.46 17.60 -2.81
N HIS A 127 1.69 18.02 -3.11
CA HIS A 127 2.41 17.55 -4.29
C HIS A 127 2.77 16.07 -4.12
N VAL A 128 2.58 15.30 -5.18
CA VAL A 128 2.86 13.86 -5.27
C VAL A 128 3.59 13.57 -6.57
N PHE A 129 4.23 12.41 -6.69
CA PHE A 129 4.80 12.03 -8.00
C PHE A 129 3.69 11.88 -9.04
N ALA A 130 3.97 12.18 -10.31
CA ALA A 130 3.00 12.00 -11.40
C ALA A 130 2.51 10.55 -11.55
N SER A 131 3.28 9.57 -11.06
CA SER A 131 2.90 8.14 -11.04
C SER A 131 2.11 7.72 -9.79
N SER A 132 1.86 8.64 -8.85
CA SER A 132 1.10 8.38 -7.64
C SER A 132 -0.40 8.52 -7.87
N LYS A 133 -1.18 7.71 -7.15
CA LYS A 133 -2.66 7.82 -7.14
C LYS A 133 -3.17 7.86 -5.71
N HIS A 134 -4.27 8.57 -5.50
CA HIS A 134 -4.93 8.66 -4.19
C HIS A 134 -5.89 7.47 -3.99
N CYS A 135 -5.69 6.71 -2.91
CA CYS A 135 -6.62 5.69 -2.47
C CYS A 135 -7.59 6.26 -1.45
N ARG A 136 -8.87 6.33 -1.81
CA ARG A 136 -9.95 6.85 -0.93
C ARG A 136 -10.20 5.97 0.29
N PHE A 137 -9.92 4.67 0.22
CA PHE A 137 -10.11 3.74 1.35
C PHE A 137 -9.07 3.92 2.46
N CYS A 138 -7.82 4.23 2.07
CA CYS A 138 -6.74 4.50 3.01
C CYS A 138 -6.52 6.00 3.27
N ASP A 139 -7.23 6.85 2.51
CA ASP A 139 -7.09 8.30 2.51
C ASP A 139 -5.62 8.76 2.40
N LYS A 140 -4.92 8.23 1.39
CA LYS A 140 -3.52 8.56 1.11
C LYS A 140 -3.14 8.36 -0.35
N CYS A 141 -2.13 9.11 -0.81
CA CYS A 141 -1.48 8.85 -2.09
C CYS A 141 -0.42 7.76 -1.96
N VAL A 142 -0.34 6.89 -2.97
CA VAL A 142 0.57 5.76 -3.05
C VAL A 142 1.34 5.85 -4.37
N LEU A 143 2.67 5.72 -4.29
CA LEU A 143 3.56 5.77 -5.44
C LEU A 143 3.43 4.50 -6.27
N ARG A 144 3.30 4.65 -7.60
CA ARG A 144 3.01 3.55 -8.54
C ARG A 144 1.88 2.65 -8.02
N PHE A 145 0.77 3.28 -7.63
CA PHE A 145 -0.38 2.57 -7.08
C PHE A 145 -0.91 1.52 -8.06
N ASP A 146 -0.98 0.29 -7.57
CA ASP A 146 -1.61 -0.83 -8.27
C ASP A 146 -3.05 -0.99 -7.80
N HIS A 147 -3.24 -1.46 -6.56
CA HIS A 147 -4.58 -1.68 -6.00
C HIS A 147 -4.64 -1.51 -4.47
N HIS A 148 -5.85 -1.46 -3.93
CA HIS A 148 -6.09 -1.61 -2.50
C HIS A 148 -6.47 -3.06 -2.19
N CYS A 149 -5.60 -3.79 -1.50
CA CYS A 149 -5.82 -5.20 -1.18
C CYS A 149 -6.66 -5.32 0.09
N LYS A 150 -7.90 -5.80 -0.07
CA LYS A 150 -8.82 -6.02 1.06
C LYS A 150 -8.40 -7.16 2.00
N TRP A 151 -7.62 -8.12 1.50
CA TRP A 151 -7.11 -9.25 2.27
C TRP A 151 -5.94 -8.86 3.18
N LEU A 152 -5.16 -7.86 2.78
CA LEU A 152 -4.05 -7.30 3.56
C LEU A 152 -4.41 -5.96 4.21
N ASN A 153 -5.58 -5.42 3.87
CA ASN A 153 -6.13 -4.16 4.38
C ASN A 153 -5.20 -2.96 4.18
N THR A 154 -4.35 -3.02 3.15
CA THR A 154 -3.39 -1.97 2.78
C THR A 154 -3.39 -1.76 1.27
N CYS A 155 -2.81 -0.64 0.83
CA CYS A 155 -2.56 -0.43 -0.60
C CYS A 155 -1.29 -1.17 -1.04
N VAL A 156 -1.28 -1.62 -2.29
CA VAL A 156 -0.11 -2.18 -2.96
C VAL A 156 0.41 -1.14 -3.95
N GLY A 157 1.71 -0.86 -3.86
CA GLY A 157 2.41 0.07 -4.73
C GLY A 157 3.91 -0.15 -4.67
N SER A 158 4.71 0.85 -5.05
CA SER A 158 6.15 0.67 -5.26
C SER A 158 6.93 0.13 -4.05
N LYS A 159 6.43 0.34 -2.82
CA LYS A 159 7.12 -0.05 -1.59
C LYS A 159 6.83 -1.47 -1.12
N ASN A 160 5.74 -2.08 -1.61
CA ASN A 160 5.23 -3.36 -1.10
C ASN A 160 4.59 -4.22 -2.20
N TYR A 161 5.03 -4.05 -3.44
CA TYR A 161 4.71 -4.93 -4.57
C TYR A 161 5.63 -6.15 -4.53
#